data_AF-A0AB39U5Z5-F1
#
_entry.id   AF-A0AB39U5Z5-F1
#
_cell.length_a   1.000
_cell.length_b   1.000
_cell.length_c   1.000
_cell.angle_alpha   90.00
_cell.angle_beta   90.00
_cell.angle_gamma   90.00
#
_symmetry.space_group_name_H-M   'P 1'
#
loop_
_entity.id
_entity.type
_entity.pdbx_description
1 polymer ?
#
loop_
_entity_poly.entity_id
_entity_poly.type
_entity_poly.pdbx_seq_one_letter_code
_entity_poly.pdbx_strand_id
1 'polypeptide(L)'
;MNSTMVLGKGAKMTFVIKETDIARVALLEPIRDAAGAGAQLLELWPLQTAVAMDNDAKYTEDLQVRATREIARLLTGEDVTIADAEFVYEGATSIPGRPQSIVDAMLAANEAYENMAEYSTTADTQLVMASVGDLGVEWSEEEIKKVAEAVETISGYLTPDGKPLEAVADREAVSQRLASALVSFCDMVGLLDDSDDTYGAKVLACVLFLNGLNERLGLPQMFVSEQQLHGFIKMLNDSRQQAVDGAQYLAPLIAAEWDNHRDRILWDPHQAKKDAKAEDERKNKAALAAKFAHIKDDESKKAVEL
;
A
#
# COMPACT_ATOMS: atom_id res chain seq x y z
N MET A 1 -28.46 -45.08 -37.10
CA MET A 1 -29.24 -44.04 -36.41
C MET A 1 -29.32 -44.40 -34.93
N ASN A 2 -28.53 -43.72 -34.10
CA ASN A 2 -29.02 -43.01 -32.93
C ASN A 2 -27.81 -42.43 -32.19
N SER A 3 -27.62 -41.12 -32.43
CA SER A 3 -26.83 -40.24 -31.59
C SER A 3 -27.38 -40.26 -30.17
N THR A 4 -26.50 -40.42 -29.20
CA THR A 4 -26.75 -39.91 -27.85
C THR A 4 -25.67 -38.88 -27.57
N MET A 5 -26.02 -37.64 -27.87
CA MET A 5 -25.32 -36.44 -27.45
C MET A 5 -25.47 -36.37 -25.93
N VAL A 6 -24.37 -36.54 -25.18
CA VAL A 6 -24.31 -36.20 -23.76
C VAL A 6 -23.49 -34.93 -23.64
N LEU A 7 -24.20 -33.82 -23.58
CA LEU A 7 -23.72 -32.52 -23.14
C LEU A 7 -23.29 -32.64 -21.67
N GLY A 8 -22.00 -32.84 -21.44
CA GLY A 8 -21.38 -32.63 -20.14
C GLY A 8 -21.21 -31.14 -19.88
N LYS A 9 -22.15 -30.56 -19.14
CA LYS A 9 -22.08 -29.21 -18.57
C LYS A 9 -20.70 -28.95 -17.97
N GLY A 10 -20.02 -27.90 -18.43
CA GLY A 10 -18.89 -27.32 -17.69
C GLY A 10 -19.36 -26.98 -16.27
N ALA A 11 -18.75 -27.60 -15.28
CA ALA A 11 -18.95 -27.22 -13.89
C ALA A 11 -18.51 -25.75 -13.76
N LYS A 12 -19.43 -24.85 -13.41
CA LYS A 12 -19.04 -23.55 -12.87
C LYS A 12 -18.26 -23.84 -11.58
N MET A 13 -16.93 -23.70 -11.62
CA MET A 13 -16.17 -23.58 -10.38
C MET A 13 -16.55 -22.24 -9.77
N THR A 14 -17.26 -22.30 -8.65
CA THR A 14 -17.60 -21.11 -7.85
C THR A 14 -16.38 -20.72 -7.03
N PHE A 15 -16.13 -19.42 -6.89
CA PHE A 15 -15.08 -18.90 -6.02
C PHE A 15 -15.39 -19.28 -4.56
N VAL A 16 -14.39 -19.78 -3.84
CA VAL A 16 -14.56 -20.22 -2.44
C VAL A 16 -13.42 -19.70 -1.60
N ILE A 17 -13.76 -19.03 -0.50
CA ILE A 17 -12.80 -18.59 0.51
C ILE A 17 -12.36 -19.79 1.34
N LYS A 18 -11.05 -20.00 1.41
CA LYS A 18 -10.45 -21.13 2.11
C LYS A 18 -10.13 -20.72 3.55
N GLU A 19 -11.05 -20.98 4.48
CA GLU A 19 -10.84 -20.67 5.91
C GLU A 19 -9.57 -21.29 6.48
N THR A 20 -9.19 -22.47 5.97
CA THR A 20 -7.94 -23.14 6.35
C THR A 20 -6.69 -22.37 5.92
N ASP A 21 -6.73 -21.65 4.79
CA ASP A 21 -5.64 -20.78 4.36
C ASP A 21 -5.58 -19.52 5.22
N ILE A 22 -6.73 -18.91 5.54
CA ILE A 22 -6.79 -17.76 6.46
C ILE A 22 -6.19 -18.13 7.81
N ALA A 23 -6.66 -19.23 8.43
CA ALA A 23 -6.17 -19.68 9.72
C ALA A 23 -4.66 -19.97 9.70
N ARG A 24 -4.16 -20.55 8.61
CA ARG A 24 -2.72 -20.82 8.44
C ARG A 24 -1.91 -19.55 8.27
N VAL A 25 -2.38 -18.60 7.45
CA VAL A 25 -1.72 -17.32 7.20
C VAL A 25 -1.68 -16.47 8.45
N ALA A 26 -2.76 -16.41 9.22
CA ALA A 26 -2.83 -15.65 10.48
C ALA A 26 -1.83 -16.12 11.56
N LEU A 27 -1.34 -17.36 11.45
CA LEU A 27 -0.35 -17.93 12.38
C LEU A 27 1.11 -17.68 11.95
N LEU A 28 1.34 -17.16 10.75
CA LEU A 28 2.69 -16.88 10.25
C LEU A 28 3.33 -15.74 11.04
N GLU A 29 4.59 -15.91 11.44
CA GLU A 29 5.33 -14.90 12.19
C GLU A 29 5.36 -13.53 11.48
N PRO A 30 5.66 -13.41 10.17
CA PRO A 30 5.60 -12.13 9.47
C PRO A 30 4.24 -11.44 9.55
N ILE A 31 3.14 -12.20 9.51
CA ILE A 31 1.78 -11.66 9.62
C ILE A 31 1.51 -11.16 11.03
N ARG A 32 1.96 -11.91 12.05
CA ARG A 32 1.84 -11.48 13.44
C ARG A 32 2.67 -10.23 13.72
N ASP A 33 3.81 -10.06 13.06
CA ASP A 33 4.66 -8.87 13.19
C ASP A 33 4.01 -7.66 12.53
N ALA A 34 3.50 -7.81 11.29
CA ALA A 34 2.69 -6.79 10.63
C ALA A 34 1.47 -6.41 11.48
N ALA A 35 0.77 -7.39 12.05
CA ALA A 35 -0.35 -7.13 12.94
C ALA A 35 0.05 -6.39 14.23
N GLY A 36 1.29 -6.57 14.70
CA GLY A 36 1.86 -5.79 15.80
C GLY A 36 2.03 -4.32 15.43
N ALA A 37 2.64 -4.04 14.28
CA ALA A 37 2.76 -2.67 13.75
C ALA A 37 1.40 -2.02 13.54
N GLY A 38 0.45 -2.76 12.93
CA GLY A 38 -0.91 -2.29 12.68
C GLY A 38 -1.68 -1.98 13.96
N ALA A 39 -1.59 -2.85 14.98
CA ALA A 39 -2.20 -2.58 16.28
C ALA A 39 -1.61 -1.32 16.93
N GLN A 40 -0.27 -1.16 16.93
CA GLN A 40 0.40 0.02 17.49
C GLN A 40 0.07 1.33 16.76
N LEU A 41 -0.18 1.26 15.45
CA LEU A 41 -0.69 2.38 14.67
C LEU A 41 -2.13 2.69 15.09
N LEU A 42 -3.02 1.70 15.08
CA LEU A 42 -4.43 1.86 15.43
C LEU A 42 -4.65 2.35 16.87
N GLU A 43 -3.74 2.05 17.81
CA GLU A 43 -3.75 2.58 19.19
C GLU A 43 -3.70 4.11 19.26
N LEU A 44 -3.25 4.79 18.20
CA LEU A 44 -3.19 6.25 18.15
C LEU A 44 -4.59 6.88 18.06
N TRP A 45 -5.61 6.15 17.59
CA TRP A 45 -6.95 6.68 17.41
C TRP A 45 -7.82 6.55 18.68
N PRO A 46 -8.73 7.52 18.92
CA PRO A 46 -8.90 8.75 18.14
C PRO A 46 -7.75 9.73 18.36
N LEU A 47 -7.26 10.37 17.29
CA LEU A 47 -6.18 11.35 17.37
C LEU A 47 -6.63 12.57 18.21
N GLN A 48 -5.81 12.95 19.20
CA GLN A 48 -6.19 13.95 20.21
C GLN A 48 -5.63 15.36 19.94
N THR A 49 -4.68 15.51 19.02
CA THR A 49 -3.99 16.79 18.79
C THR A 49 -4.12 17.22 17.35
N ALA A 50 -4.22 18.54 17.12
CA ALA A 50 -4.25 19.10 15.77
C ALA A 50 -3.01 18.70 14.96
N VAL A 51 -1.83 18.68 15.58
CA VAL A 51 -0.57 18.25 14.93
C VAL A 51 -0.67 16.81 14.45
N ALA A 52 -1.18 15.89 15.27
CA ALA A 52 -1.35 14.50 14.86
C ALA A 52 -2.37 14.35 13.71
N MET A 53 -3.46 15.13 13.74
CA MET A 53 -4.47 15.13 12.66
C MET A 53 -3.90 15.70 11.36
N ASP A 54 -3.15 16.80 11.42
CA ASP A 54 -2.48 17.40 10.25
C ASP A 54 -1.42 16.46 9.67
N ASN A 55 -0.67 15.78 10.54
CA ASN A 55 0.32 14.78 10.13
C ASN A 55 -0.33 13.57 9.45
N ASP A 56 -1.47 13.08 9.97
CA ASP A 56 -2.21 11.98 9.38
C ASP A 56 -2.78 12.36 8.01
N ALA A 57 -3.40 13.54 7.89
CA ALA A 57 -3.88 14.08 6.61
C ALA A 57 -2.74 14.16 5.59
N LYS A 58 -1.60 14.73 5.97
CA LYS A 58 -0.42 14.78 5.09
C LYS A 58 0.08 13.40 4.69
N TYR A 59 0.11 12.44 5.61
CA TYR A 59 0.49 11.07 5.28
C TYR A 59 -0.45 10.45 4.25
N THR A 60 -1.77 10.68 4.37
CA THR A 60 -2.74 10.13 3.42
C THR A 60 -2.57 10.70 2.01
N GLU A 61 -2.31 12.01 1.88
CA GLU A 61 -1.97 12.65 0.61
C GLU A 61 -0.65 12.07 0.04
N ASP A 62 0.40 11.99 0.86
CA ASP A 62 1.70 11.42 0.48
C ASP A 62 1.58 9.94 0.05
N LEU A 63 0.68 9.16 0.66
CA LEU A 63 0.44 7.76 0.29
C LEU A 63 -0.22 7.67 -1.10
N GLN A 64 -1.25 8.47 -1.37
CA GLN A 64 -1.90 8.50 -2.68
C GLN A 64 -0.88 8.89 -3.77
N VAL A 65 -0.13 9.98 -3.57
CA VAL A 65 0.90 10.44 -4.52
C VAL A 65 1.94 9.34 -4.81
N ARG A 66 2.42 8.64 -3.77
CA ARG A 66 3.36 7.52 -3.95
C ARG A 66 2.71 6.37 -4.71
N ALA A 67 1.49 5.99 -4.37
CA ALA A 67 0.80 4.86 -4.99
C ALA A 67 0.52 5.13 -6.48
N THR A 68 -0.03 6.29 -6.82
CA THR A 68 -0.40 6.64 -8.20
C THR A 68 0.82 6.89 -9.09
N ARG A 69 1.92 7.37 -8.50
CA ARG A 69 3.23 7.38 -9.15
C ARG A 69 3.71 5.98 -9.54
N GLU A 70 3.64 5.01 -8.63
CA GLU A 70 4.10 3.64 -8.90
C GLU A 70 3.21 2.92 -9.91
N ILE A 71 1.90 3.18 -9.88
CA ILE A 71 0.95 2.75 -10.92
C ILE A 71 1.38 3.30 -12.28
N ALA A 72 1.63 4.61 -12.40
CA ALA A 72 2.03 5.21 -13.66
C ALA A 72 3.38 4.67 -14.18
N ARG A 73 4.35 4.43 -13.29
CA ARG A 73 5.63 3.78 -13.65
C ARG A 73 5.39 2.38 -14.23
N LEU A 74 4.49 1.60 -13.63
CA LEU A 74 4.19 0.26 -14.10
C LEU A 74 3.44 0.26 -15.44
N LEU A 75 2.47 1.16 -15.63
CA LEU A 75 1.69 1.26 -16.87
C LEU A 75 2.53 1.75 -18.06
N THR A 76 3.47 2.66 -17.82
CA THR A 76 4.24 3.30 -18.89
C THR A 76 5.62 2.68 -19.10
N GLY A 77 6.18 2.02 -18.10
CA GLY A 77 7.57 1.58 -18.08
C GLY A 77 8.58 2.74 -17.99
N GLU A 78 8.11 3.97 -17.80
CA GLU A 78 8.93 5.18 -17.77
C GLU A 78 9.28 5.58 -16.32
N ASP A 79 10.35 6.36 -16.17
CA ASP A 79 10.64 6.98 -14.89
C ASP A 79 9.68 8.14 -14.61
N VAL A 80 9.09 8.14 -13.43
CA VAL A 80 8.18 9.18 -12.93
C VAL A 80 8.77 9.70 -11.63
N THR A 81 8.97 11.01 -11.50
CA THR A 81 9.52 11.59 -10.27
C THR A 81 8.42 11.86 -9.25
N ILE A 82 8.76 11.98 -7.97
CA ILE A 82 7.76 12.36 -6.95
C ILE A 82 7.20 13.76 -7.21
N ALA A 83 8.03 14.70 -7.68
CA ALA A 83 7.60 16.05 -7.99
C ALA A 83 6.62 16.10 -9.18
N ASP A 84 6.80 15.23 -10.19
CA ASP A 84 5.81 15.11 -11.28
C ASP A 84 4.47 14.62 -10.74
N ALA A 85 4.48 13.62 -9.86
CA ALA A 85 3.27 13.04 -9.27
C ALA A 85 2.54 14.02 -8.34
N GLU A 86 3.28 14.73 -7.48
CA GLU A 86 2.73 15.82 -6.65
C GLU A 86 2.07 16.89 -7.52
N PHE A 87 2.72 17.30 -8.62
CA PHE A 87 2.17 18.34 -9.48
C PHE A 87 0.89 17.90 -10.21
N VAL A 88 0.81 16.64 -10.65
CA VAL A 88 -0.42 16.08 -11.22
C VAL A 88 -1.51 15.92 -10.17
N TYR A 89 -1.17 15.47 -8.96
CA TYR A 89 -2.10 15.41 -7.83
C TYR A 89 -2.69 16.79 -7.48
N GLU A 90 -1.90 17.86 -7.58
CA GLU A 90 -2.35 19.24 -7.43
C GLU A 90 -3.19 19.76 -8.63
N GLY A 91 -3.44 18.93 -9.64
CA GLY A 91 -4.33 19.21 -10.77
C GLY A 91 -3.63 19.58 -12.08
N ALA A 92 -2.32 19.39 -12.21
CA ALA A 92 -1.63 19.60 -13.47
C ALA A 92 -2.03 18.55 -14.52
N THR A 93 -2.46 19.00 -15.68
CA THR A 93 -2.81 18.13 -16.83
C THR A 93 -1.72 18.06 -17.89
N SER A 94 -0.61 18.76 -17.69
CA SER A 94 0.60 18.69 -18.53
C SER A 94 1.82 19.18 -17.75
N ILE A 95 3.00 18.63 -18.06
CA ILE A 95 4.27 19.04 -17.44
C ILE A 95 5.29 19.35 -18.55
N PRO A 96 5.81 20.59 -18.63
CA PRO A 96 6.83 20.93 -19.62
C PRO A 96 8.06 20.01 -19.54
N GLY A 97 8.41 19.39 -20.67
CA GLY A 97 9.58 18.52 -20.77
C GLY A 97 9.34 17.06 -20.34
N ARG A 98 8.11 16.68 -19.97
CA ARG A 98 7.74 15.29 -19.67
C ARG A 98 6.85 14.71 -20.78
N PRO A 99 6.97 13.41 -21.08
CA PRO A 99 6.03 12.73 -21.97
C PRO A 99 4.59 12.85 -21.45
N GLN A 100 3.65 13.19 -22.34
CA GLN A 100 2.25 13.33 -21.96
C GLN A 100 1.66 11.99 -21.48
N SER A 101 2.13 10.86 -22.02
CA SER A 101 1.70 9.52 -21.57
C SER A 101 1.94 9.26 -20.08
N ILE A 102 2.99 9.84 -19.49
CA ILE A 102 3.25 9.74 -18.05
C ILE A 102 2.23 10.56 -17.26
N VAL A 103 1.90 11.77 -17.74
CA VAL A 103 0.91 12.64 -17.11
C VAL A 103 -0.47 12.02 -17.17
N ASP A 104 -0.85 11.50 -18.34
CA ASP A 104 -2.14 10.83 -18.56
C ASP A 104 -2.26 9.58 -17.67
N ALA A 105 -1.18 8.78 -17.55
CA ALA A 105 -1.16 7.62 -16.66
C ALA A 105 -1.28 8.00 -15.18
N MET A 106 -0.68 9.12 -14.74
CA MET A 106 -0.86 9.61 -13.36
C MET A 106 -2.28 10.12 -13.09
N LEU A 107 -2.89 10.81 -14.07
CA LEU A 107 -4.29 11.25 -13.97
C LEU A 107 -5.24 10.04 -13.87
N ALA A 108 -5.07 9.06 -14.75
CA ALA A 108 -5.79 7.79 -14.72
C ALA A 108 -5.60 7.05 -13.38
N ALA A 109 -4.37 7.03 -12.86
CA ALA A 109 -4.08 6.41 -11.58
C ALA A 109 -4.76 7.13 -10.40
N ASN A 110 -4.79 8.48 -10.39
CA ASN A 110 -5.51 9.25 -9.38
C ASN A 110 -7.02 8.99 -9.44
N GLU A 111 -7.61 8.99 -10.65
CA GLU A 111 -9.03 8.69 -10.85
C GLU A 111 -9.38 7.29 -10.35
N ALA A 112 -8.61 6.27 -10.73
CA ALA A 112 -8.81 4.90 -10.27
C ALA A 112 -8.69 4.76 -8.74
N TYR A 113 -7.73 5.46 -8.13
CA TYR A 113 -7.51 5.45 -6.69
C TYR A 113 -8.69 6.08 -5.94
N GLU A 114 -9.15 7.24 -6.40
CA GLU A 114 -10.25 8.00 -5.79
C GLU A 114 -11.59 7.27 -5.94
N ASN A 115 -11.87 6.73 -7.13
CA ASN A 115 -13.08 5.93 -7.36
C ASN A 115 -13.11 4.68 -6.47
N MET A 116 -11.97 4.01 -6.29
CA MET A 116 -11.89 2.83 -5.43
C MET A 116 -12.09 3.15 -3.95
N ALA A 117 -11.82 4.38 -3.49
CA ALA A 117 -11.99 4.74 -2.08
C ALA A 117 -13.43 4.51 -1.56
N GLU A 118 -14.43 4.65 -2.44
CA GLU A 118 -15.84 4.39 -2.10
C GLU A 118 -16.13 2.91 -1.79
N TYR A 119 -15.31 1.97 -2.29
CA TYR A 119 -15.50 0.54 -2.06
C TYR A 119 -15.49 0.20 -0.56
N SER A 120 -14.64 0.86 0.21
CA SER A 120 -14.48 0.61 1.65
C SER A 120 -15.83 0.67 2.38
N THR A 121 -16.68 1.62 2.00
CA THR A 121 -18.00 1.85 2.60
C THR A 121 -19.13 1.09 1.90
N THR A 122 -19.12 1.02 0.58
CA THR A 122 -20.24 0.51 -0.23
C THR A 122 -20.17 -0.99 -0.50
N ALA A 123 -18.97 -1.57 -0.52
CA ALA A 123 -18.69 -2.88 -1.13
C ALA A 123 -19.19 -3.01 -2.58
N ASP A 124 -19.27 -1.89 -3.32
CA ASP A 124 -19.70 -1.93 -4.71
C ASP A 124 -18.64 -2.59 -5.60
N THR A 125 -18.98 -3.77 -6.11
CA THR A 125 -18.08 -4.58 -6.95
C THR A 125 -17.81 -3.93 -8.31
N GLN A 126 -18.67 -3.01 -8.74
CA GLN A 126 -18.50 -2.27 -9.98
C GLN A 126 -17.29 -1.33 -9.94
N LEU A 127 -16.90 -0.85 -8.75
CA LEU A 127 -15.74 0.02 -8.57
C LEU A 127 -14.43 -0.70 -8.94
N VAL A 128 -14.34 -2.00 -8.66
CA VAL A 128 -13.18 -2.81 -9.07
C VAL A 128 -13.08 -2.88 -10.59
N MET A 129 -14.20 -3.08 -11.27
CA MET A 129 -14.23 -3.13 -12.74
C MET A 129 -14.00 -1.76 -13.36
N ALA A 130 -14.53 -0.70 -12.76
CA ALA A 130 -14.29 0.67 -13.17
C ALA A 130 -12.80 1.00 -13.12
N SER A 131 -12.11 0.62 -12.02
CA SER A 131 -10.67 0.87 -11.88
C SER A 131 -9.82 0.24 -12.99
N VAL A 132 -10.24 -0.91 -13.54
CA VAL A 132 -9.57 -1.53 -14.69
C VAL A 132 -9.67 -0.63 -15.93
N GLY A 133 -10.86 -0.10 -16.18
CA GLY A 133 -11.12 0.85 -17.27
C GLY A 133 -10.39 2.18 -17.08
N ASP A 134 -10.42 2.74 -15.88
CA ASP A 134 -9.75 4.00 -15.52
C ASP A 134 -8.23 3.89 -15.78
N LEU A 135 -7.62 2.75 -15.40
CA LEU A 135 -6.20 2.48 -15.63
C LEU A 135 -5.84 2.16 -17.09
N GLY A 136 -6.82 2.08 -17.99
CA GLY A 136 -6.60 1.70 -19.38
C GLY A 136 -6.12 0.25 -19.56
N VAL A 137 -6.48 -0.63 -18.61
CA VAL A 137 -6.12 -2.05 -18.61
C VAL A 137 -7.28 -2.87 -19.16
N GLU A 138 -6.99 -3.99 -19.84
CA GLU A 138 -8.01 -4.88 -20.37
C GLU A 138 -8.05 -6.20 -19.58
N TRP A 139 -9.24 -6.52 -19.06
CA TRP A 139 -9.59 -7.87 -18.62
C TRP A 139 -10.52 -8.51 -19.64
N SER A 140 -10.31 -9.79 -19.92
CA SER A 140 -11.23 -10.60 -20.72
C SER A 140 -12.60 -10.72 -20.04
N GLU A 141 -13.64 -11.01 -20.83
CA GLU A 141 -14.98 -11.26 -20.30
C GLU A 141 -15.00 -12.38 -19.24
N GLU A 142 -14.10 -13.36 -19.35
CA GLU A 142 -13.96 -14.44 -18.39
C GLU A 142 -13.33 -13.96 -17.08
N GLU A 143 -12.27 -13.15 -17.14
CA GLU A 143 -11.63 -12.55 -15.97
C GLU A 143 -12.60 -11.62 -15.23
N ILE A 144 -13.28 -10.72 -15.94
CA ILE A 144 -14.31 -9.82 -15.36
C ILE A 144 -15.34 -10.62 -14.56
N LYS A 145 -15.86 -11.70 -15.15
CA LYS A 145 -16.86 -12.54 -14.50
C LYS A 145 -16.31 -13.26 -13.27
N LYS A 146 -15.11 -13.83 -13.35
CA LYS A 146 -14.46 -14.53 -12.23
C LYS A 146 -14.18 -13.58 -11.08
N VAL A 147 -13.61 -12.42 -11.37
CA VAL A 147 -13.26 -11.41 -10.38
C VAL A 147 -14.52 -10.79 -9.75
N ALA A 148 -15.58 -10.52 -10.52
CA ALA A 148 -16.85 -10.04 -9.98
C ALA A 148 -17.44 -11.03 -8.97
N GLU A 149 -17.49 -12.32 -9.33
CA GLU A 149 -17.95 -13.39 -8.44
C GLU A 149 -17.08 -13.49 -7.17
N ALA A 150 -15.76 -13.33 -7.30
CA ALA A 150 -14.83 -13.34 -6.17
C ALA A 150 -15.06 -12.17 -5.22
N VAL A 151 -15.14 -10.93 -5.74
CA VAL A 151 -15.33 -9.72 -4.92
C VAL A 151 -16.67 -9.76 -4.19
N GLU A 152 -17.75 -10.22 -4.83
CA GLU A 152 -19.04 -10.42 -4.18
C GLU A 152 -18.94 -11.45 -3.04
N THR A 153 -18.25 -12.57 -3.29
CA THR A 153 -18.05 -13.63 -2.30
C THR A 153 -17.21 -13.16 -1.11
N ILE A 154 -16.10 -12.44 -1.38
CA ILE A 154 -15.21 -11.84 -0.37
C ILE A 154 -16.00 -10.86 0.51
N SER A 155 -16.73 -9.94 -0.11
CA SER A 155 -17.51 -8.91 0.61
C SER A 155 -18.60 -9.53 1.48
N GLY A 156 -19.34 -10.50 0.95
CA GLY A 156 -20.40 -11.20 1.67
C GLY A 156 -19.90 -12.10 2.80
N TYR A 157 -18.70 -12.65 2.69
CA TYR A 157 -18.11 -13.48 3.74
C TYR A 157 -17.48 -12.66 4.86
N LEU A 158 -16.69 -11.63 4.51
CA LEU A 158 -15.92 -10.85 5.50
C LEU A 158 -16.74 -9.74 6.15
N THR A 159 -17.76 -9.22 5.46
CA THR A 159 -18.69 -8.21 5.97
C THR A 159 -20.15 -8.59 5.68
N PRO A 160 -20.67 -9.68 6.29
CA PRO A 160 -21.99 -10.25 5.96
C PRO A 160 -23.15 -9.29 6.24
N ASP A 161 -22.99 -8.36 7.17
CA ASP A 161 -23.99 -7.34 7.50
C ASP A 161 -23.97 -6.15 6.51
N GLY A 162 -23.13 -6.21 5.47
CA GLY A 162 -22.95 -5.15 4.46
C GLY A 162 -22.25 -3.90 4.99
N LYS A 163 -21.80 -3.90 6.24
CA LYS A 163 -21.18 -2.75 6.89
C LYS A 163 -19.66 -2.93 7.04
N PRO A 164 -18.86 -1.86 6.93
CA PRO A 164 -17.46 -1.88 7.31
C PRO A 164 -17.28 -2.30 8.77
N LEU A 165 -16.15 -2.94 9.07
CA LEU A 165 -15.76 -3.27 10.43
C LEU A 165 -15.10 -2.07 11.09
N GLU A 166 -15.45 -1.82 12.35
CA GLU A 166 -14.74 -0.84 13.17
C GLU A 166 -13.27 -1.26 13.34
N ALA A 167 -12.38 -0.28 13.25
CA ALA A 167 -10.96 -0.47 13.54
C ALA A 167 -10.76 -0.87 15.01
N VAL A 168 -9.90 -1.86 15.25
CA VAL A 168 -9.60 -2.34 16.59
C VAL A 168 -8.10 -2.50 16.76
N ALA A 169 -7.56 -1.92 17.83
CA ALA A 169 -6.15 -2.02 18.19
C ALA A 169 -5.86 -3.33 18.96
N ASP A 170 -6.31 -4.47 18.42
CA ASP A 170 -6.04 -5.79 18.96
C ASP A 170 -5.22 -6.61 17.97
N ARG A 171 -4.04 -7.07 18.40
CA ARG A 171 -3.09 -7.75 17.52
C ARG A 171 -3.68 -9.02 16.89
N GLU A 172 -4.51 -9.77 17.60
CA GLU A 172 -5.11 -10.99 17.06
C GLU A 172 -6.18 -10.64 16.02
N ALA A 173 -7.05 -9.68 16.30
CA ALA A 173 -8.04 -9.20 15.35
C ALA A 173 -7.37 -8.62 14.08
N VAL A 174 -6.32 -7.82 14.22
CA VAL A 174 -5.54 -7.29 13.08
C VAL A 174 -4.91 -8.44 12.29
N SER A 175 -4.33 -9.44 12.95
CA SER A 175 -3.74 -10.61 12.30
C SER A 175 -4.76 -11.39 11.46
N GLN A 176 -5.93 -11.69 12.04
CA GLN A 176 -6.99 -12.42 11.35
C GLN A 176 -7.56 -11.64 10.15
N ARG A 177 -7.78 -10.33 10.32
CA ARG A 177 -8.27 -9.45 9.25
C ARG A 177 -7.24 -9.32 8.13
N LEU A 178 -5.97 -9.12 8.47
CA LEU A 178 -4.89 -9.01 7.48
C LEU A 178 -4.70 -10.32 6.71
N ALA A 179 -4.73 -11.46 7.41
CA ALA A 179 -4.69 -12.77 6.76
C ALA A 179 -5.86 -12.96 5.80
N SER A 180 -7.07 -12.57 6.21
CA SER A 180 -8.27 -12.64 5.36
C SER A 180 -8.14 -11.79 4.10
N ALA A 181 -7.64 -10.57 4.24
CA ALA A 181 -7.42 -9.65 3.12
C ALA A 181 -6.36 -10.21 2.15
N LEU A 182 -5.21 -10.68 2.65
CA LEU A 182 -4.12 -11.18 1.82
C LEU A 182 -4.46 -12.50 1.12
N VAL A 183 -5.17 -13.42 1.79
CA VAL A 183 -5.67 -14.64 1.15
C VAL A 183 -6.64 -14.29 0.01
N SER A 184 -7.58 -13.38 0.28
CA SER A 184 -8.56 -12.92 -0.72
C SER A 184 -7.89 -12.25 -1.92
N PHE A 185 -6.89 -11.40 -1.66
CA PHE A 185 -6.08 -10.75 -2.69
C PHE A 185 -5.30 -11.76 -3.53
N CYS A 186 -4.61 -12.72 -2.91
CA CYS A 186 -3.86 -13.73 -3.65
C CYS A 186 -4.78 -14.63 -4.50
N ASP A 187 -5.92 -15.06 -3.94
CA ASP A 187 -6.91 -15.84 -4.68
C ASP A 187 -7.49 -15.03 -5.86
N MET A 188 -7.72 -13.71 -5.71
CA MET A 188 -8.18 -12.83 -6.78
C MET A 188 -7.14 -12.63 -7.88
N VAL A 189 -5.87 -12.42 -7.51
CA VAL A 189 -4.75 -12.33 -8.47
C VAL A 189 -4.61 -13.61 -9.29
N GLY A 190 -4.85 -14.79 -8.68
CA GLY A 190 -4.84 -16.07 -9.37
C GLY A 190 -6.00 -16.30 -10.36
N LEU A 191 -6.97 -15.38 -10.45
CA LEU A 191 -8.05 -15.43 -11.45
C LEU A 191 -7.68 -14.78 -12.77
N LEU A 192 -6.62 -13.98 -12.77
CA LEU A 192 -6.13 -13.22 -13.93
C LEU A 192 -5.20 -14.09 -14.78
N ASP A 193 -5.22 -13.88 -16.09
CA ASP A 193 -4.35 -14.55 -17.05
C ASP A 193 -2.94 -13.96 -16.98
N ASP A 194 -1.97 -14.80 -16.61
CA ASP A 194 -0.55 -14.49 -16.44
C ASP A 194 0.29 -14.73 -17.69
N SER A 195 -0.35 -15.06 -18.82
CA SER A 195 0.35 -15.47 -20.05
C SER A 195 0.89 -14.32 -20.91
N ASP A 196 0.52 -13.07 -20.61
CA ASP A 196 0.91 -11.89 -21.38
C ASP A 196 1.70 -10.86 -20.55
N ASP A 197 2.42 -9.98 -21.25
CA ASP A 197 3.28 -8.96 -20.64
C ASP A 197 2.46 -7.85 -19.92
N THR A 198 1.12 -7.86 -20.02
CA THR A 198 0.24 -6.91 -19.34
C THR A 198 -0.21 -7.40 -17.96
N TYR A 199 0.18 -8.62 -17.55
CA TYR A 199 -0.20 -9.20 -16.26
C TYR A 199 0.09 -8.27 -15.07
N GLY A 200 1.23 -7.58 -15.08
CA GLY A 200 1.57 -6.57 -14.07
C GLY A 200 0.52 -5.46 -13.95
N ALA A 201 0.03 -4.97 -15.09
CA ALA A 201 -0.99 -3.94 -15.15
C ALA A 201 -2.35 -4.48 -14.70
N LYS A 202 -2.71 -5.72 -15.07
CA LYS A 202 -3.95 -6.37 -14.63
C LYS A 202 -4.04 -6.50 -13.10
N VAL A 203 -2.91 -6.72 -12.43
CA VAL A 203 -2.85 -6.85 -10.96
C VAL A 203 -3.07 -5.52 -10.22
N LEU A 204 -2.89 -4.36 -10.88
CA LEU A 204 -3.05 -3.05 -10.23
C LEU A 204 -4.45 -2.83 -9.64
N ALA A 205 -5.50 -3.22 -10.36
CA ALA A 205 -6.87 -3.15 -9.85
C ALA A 205 -7.09 -4.04 -8.61
N CYS A 206 -6.40 -5.19 -8.53
CA CYS A 206 -6.41 -6.03 -7.34
C CYS A 206 -5.70 -5.35 -6.15
N VAL A 207 -4.64 -4.57 -6.40
CA VAL A 207 -3.93 -3.82 -5.36
C VAL A 207 -4.80 -2.69 -4.80
N LEU A 208 -5.48 -1.95 -5.68
CA LEU A 208 -6.45 -0.93 -5.27
C LEU A 208 -7.59 -1.56 -4.46
N PHE A 209 -8.11 -2.71 -4.92
CA PHE A 209 -9.10 -3.49 -4.19
C PHE A 209 -8.61 -3.93 -2.79
N LEU A 210 -7.36 -4.41 -2.66
CA LEU A 210 -6.79 -4.79 -1.37
C LEU A 210 -6.78 -3.61 -0.38
N ASN A 211 -6.45 -2.40 -0.83
CA ASN A 211 -6.50 -1.22 0.04
C ASN A 211 -7.93 -0.89 0.47
N GLY A 212 -8.89 -0.88 -0.46
CA GLY A 212 -10.30 -0.69 -0.13
C GLY A 212 -10.85 -1.78 0.80
N LEU A 213 -10.41 -3.03 0.62
CA LEU A 213 -10.75 -4.16 1.50
C LEU A 213 -10.12 -4.00 2.89
N ASN A 214 -8.86 -3.58 2.98
CA ASN A 214 -8.20 -3.31 4.26
C ASN A 214 -8.99 -2.27 5.06
N GLU A 215 -9.33 -1.13 4.45
CA GLU A 215 -10.13 -0.10 5.12
C GLU A 215 -11.50 -0.61 5.54
N ARG A 216 -12.17 -1.38 4.67
CA ARG A 216 -13.44 -2.03 5.00
C ARG A 216 -13.34 -2.96 6.20
N LEU A 217 -12.20 -3.60 6.39
CA LEU A 217 -11.91 -4.48 7.52
C LEU A 217 -11.35 -3.71 8.73
N GLY A 218 -11.29 -2.38 8.69
CA GLY A 218 -10.75 -1.54 9.76
C GLY A 218 -9.23 -1.69 9.92
N LEU A 219 -8.52 -1.99 8.83
CA LEU A 219 -7.07 -2.03 8.73
C LEU A 219 -6.55 -0.77 8.02
N PRO A 220 -5.34 -0.31 8.34
CA PRO A 220 -4.69 0.73 7.56
C PRO A 220 -4.36 0.25 6.13
N GLN A 221 -4.34 1.18 5.17
CA GLN A 221 -3.90 0.91 3.81
C GLN A 221 -2.42 0.46 3.77
N MET A 222 -2.02 -0.15 2.66
CA MET A 222 -0.65 -0.56 2.39
C MET A 222 -0.08 0.14 1.15
N PHE A 223 1.25 0.10 1.04
CA PHE A 223 1.99 0.58 -0.11
C PHE A 223 2.86 -0.54 -0.69
N VAL A 224 2.86 -0.65 -2.02
CA VAL A 224 3.75 -1.54 -2.77
C VAL A 224 4.26 -0.76 -3.99
N SER A 225 5.57 -0.70 -4.14
CA SER A 225 6.22 -0.11 -5.31
C SER A 225 6.14 -1.02 -6.55
N GLU A 226 6.35 -0.45 -7.74
CA GLU A 226 6.41 -1.19 -9.00
C GLU A 226 7.44 -2.35 -8.94
N GLN A 227 8.62 -2.10 -8.36
CA GLN A 227 9.63 -3.15 -8.17
C GLN A 227 9.16 -4.27 -7.23
N GLN A 228 8.51 -3.90 -6.11
CA GLN A 228 7.99 -4.88 -5.15
C GLN A 228 6.82 -5.68 -5.74
N LEU A 229 5.98 -5.06 -6.57
CA LEU A 229 4.87 -5.74 -7.25
C LEU A 229 5.38 -6.72 -8.30
N HIS A 230 6.39 -6.35 -9.09
CA HIS A 230 7.07 -7.26 -10.01
C HIS A 230 7.69 -8.46 -9.27
N GLY A 231 8.31 -8.22 -8.12
CA GLY A 231 8.85 -9.29 -7.27
C GLY A 231 7.76 -10.22 -6.72
N PHE A 232 6.63 -9.65 -6.30
CA PHE A 232 5.47 -10.39 -5.81
C PHE A 232 4.87 -11.30 -6.89
N ILE A 233 4.59 -10.73 -8.08
CA ILE A 233 4.05 -11.45 -9.23
C ILE A 233 4.94 -12.62 -9.63
N LYS A 234 6.26 -12.37 -9.75
CA LYS A 234 7.21 -13.42 -10.08
C LYS A 234 7.19 -14.56 -9.07
N MET A 235 7.13 -14.23 -7.78
CA MET A 235 7.06 -15.22 -6.71
C MET A 235 5.75 -16.03 -6.77
N LEU A 236 4.61 -15.37 -7.02
CA LEU A 236 3.32 -16.06 -7.12
C LEU A 236 3.27 -17.09 -8.26
N ASN A 237 3.89 -16.79 -9.40
CA ASN A 237 3.92 -17.69 -10.56
C ASN A 237 4.72 -18.97 -10.27
N ASP A 238 5.74 -18.88 -9.41
CA ASP A 238 6.55 -20.03 -8.99
C ASP A 238 5.95 -20.78 -7.78
N SER A 239 4.94 -20.20 -7.12
CA SER A 239 4.38 -20.71 -5.87
C SER A 239 3.38 -21.84 -6.06
N ARG A 240 3.47 -22.84 -5.18
CA ARG A 240 2.44 -23.90 -5.04
C ARG A 240 1.42 -23.60 -3.94
N GLN A 241 1.65 -22.56 -3.15
CA GLN A 241 0.83 -22.13 -2.03
C GLN A 241 0.71 -20.61 -2.05
N GLN A 242 0.14 -20.09 -3.14
CA GLN A 242 0.09 -18.65 -3.46
C GLN A 242 -0.36 -17.78 -2.28
N ALA A 243 -1.40 -18.20 -1.56
CA ALA A 243 -1.89 -17.47 -0.39
C ALA A 243 -0.86 -17.37 0.75
N VAL A 244 -0.12 -18.45 1.03
CA VAL A 244 0.89 -18.47 2.10
C VAL A 244 2.12 -17.68 1.68
N ASP A 245 2.68 -17.99 0.51
CA ASP A 245 3.92 -17.38 0.04
C ASP A 245 3.71 -15.89 -0.27
N GLY A 246 2.55 -15.53 -0.82
CA GLY A 246 2.12 -14.15 -1.04
C GLY A 246 1.97 -13.36 0.25
N ALA A 247 1.32 -13.94 1.26
CA ALA A 247 1.21 -13.30 2.56
C ALA A 247 2.57 -13.12 3.25
N GLN A 248 3.47 -14.11 3.17
CA GLN A 248 4.84 -14.00 3.69
C GLN A 248 5.66 -12.90 3.00
N TYR A 249 5.46 -12.72 1.70
CA TYR A 249 6.13 -11.67 0.93
C TYR A 249 5.63 -10.27 1.30
N LEU A 250 4.31 -10.08 1.39
CA LEU A 250 3.70 -8.76 1.60
C LEU A 250 3.75 -8.30 3.05
N ALA A 251 3.61 -9.21 4.02
CA ALA A 251 3.57 -8.86 5.44
C ALA A 251 4.71 -7.92 5.92
N PRO A 252 6.00 -8.16 5.61
CA PRO A 252 7.07 -7.24 6.03
C PRO A 252 6.99 -5.88 5.35
N LEU A 253 6.46 -5.79 4.12
CA LEU A 253 6.24 -4.50 3.43
C LEU A 253 5.12 -3.71 4.10
N ILE A 254 4.04 -4.41 4.45
CA ILE A 254 2.88 -3.84 5.16
C ILE A 254 3.30 -3.36 6.55
N ALA A 255 4.06 -4.16 7.30
CA ALA A 255 4.59 -3.78 8.60
C ALA A 255 5.40 -2.49 8.52
N ALA A 256 6.32 -2.40 7.55
CA ALA A 256 7.17 -1.23 7.35
C ALA A 256 6.36 0.03 6.98
N GLU A 257 5.31 -0.10 6.16
CA GLU A 257 4.46 1.04 5.84
C GLU A 257 3.62 1.48 7.05
N TRP A 258 3.09 0.55 7.84
CA TRP A 258 2.32 0.88 9.05
C TRP A 258 3.20 1.51 10.14
N ASP A 259 4.44 1.06 10.30
CA ASP A 259 5.42 1.71 11.19
C ASP A 259 5.76 3.12 10.68
N ASN A 260 5.97 3.30 9.38
CA ASN A 260 6.17 4.62 8.78
C ASN A 260 4.97 5.54 9.00
N HIS A 261 3.74 5.09 8.79
CA HIS A 261 2.52 5.86 9.07
C HIS A 261 2.48 6.30 10.53
N ARG A 262 2.74 5.37 11.46
CA ARG A 262 2.76 5.65 12.89
C ARG A 262 3.80 6.72 13.24
N ASP A 263 5.02 6.57 12.71
CA ASP A 263 6.11 7.53 12.93
C ASP A 263 5.78 8.91 12.37
N ARG A 264 5.10 8.98 11.22
CA ARG A 264 4.64 10.23 10.61
C ARG A 264 3.61 10.94 11.47
N ILE A 265 2.64 10.21 12.03
CA ILE A 265 1.65 10.78 12.95
C ILE A 265 2.34 11.35 14.21
N LEU A 266 3.27 10.58 14.79
CA LEU A 266 3.97 10.95 16.02
C LEU A 266 5.05 12.02 15.84
N TRP A 267 5.36 12.40 14.61
CA TRP A 267 6.42 13.36 14.32
C TRP A 267 6.06 14.76 14.82
N ASP A 268 6.91 15.34 15.67
CA ASP A 268 6.78 16.73 16.14
C ASP A 268 7.77 17.65 15.39
N PRO A 269 7.29 18.52 14.48
CA PRO A 269 8.14 19.46 13.74
C PRO A 269 8.95 20.40 14.64
N HIS A 270 8.38 20.84 15.77
CA HIS A 270 9.05 21.75 16.68
C HIS A 270 10.16 21.05 17.45
N GLN A 271 9.92 19.83 17.88
CA GLN A 271 10.93 19.02 18.53
C GLN A 271 12.06 18.66 17.55
N ALA A 272 11.71 18.24 16.32
CA ALA A 272 12.70 17.98 15.27
C ALA A 272 13.58 19.20 14.97
N LYS A 273 13.00 20.41 14.91
CA LYS A 273 13.75 21.66 14.71
C LYS A 273 14.68 21.97 15.89
N LYS A 274 14.24 21.72 17.13
CA LYS A 274 15.09 21.89 18.32
C LYS A 274 16.26 20.92 18.32
N ASP A 275 16.00 19.65 18.02
CA ASP A 275 17.02 18.60 17.99
C ASP A 275 18.04 18.84 16.88
N ALA A 276 17.61 19.25 15.69
CA ALA A 276 18.50 19.63 14.59
C ALA A 276 19.42 20.80 14.98
N LYS A 277 18.87 21.84 15.63
CA LYS A 277 19.68 22.98 16.12
C LYS A 277 20.69 22.54 17.19
N ALA A 278 20.29 21.68 18.11
CA ALA A 278 21.18 21.16 19.16
C ALA A 278 22.30 20.28 18.59
N GLU A 279 21.99 19.43 17.61
CA GLU A 279 22.95 18.61 16.86
C GLU A 279 23.97 19.49 16.11
N ASP A 280 23.51 20.55 15.44
CA ASP A 280 24.38 21.51 14.76
C ASP A 280 25.27 22.28 15.73
N GLU A 281 24.73 22.74 16.86
CA GLU A 281 25.51 23.38 17.92
C GLU A 281 26.57 22.42 18.51
N ARG A 282 26.23 21.14 18.67
CA ARG A 282 27.15 20.09 19.14
C ARG A 282 28.27 19.83 18.13
N LYS A 283 27.93 19.67 16.84
CA LYS A 283 28.91 19.50 15.75
C LYS A 283 29.83 20.70 15.63
N ASN A 284 29.28 21.91 15.73
CA ASN A 284 30.07 23.15 15.70
C ASN A 284 31.02 23.25 16.90
N LYS A 285 30.54 22.99 18.13
CA LYS A 285 31.40 22.95 19.33
C LYS A 285 32.50 21.90 19.22
N ALA A 286 32.20 20.70 18.72
CA ALA A 286 33.20 19.65 18.52
C ALA A 286 34.24 20.02 17.46
N ALA A 287 33.80 20.61 16.34
CA ALA A 287 34.70 21.10 15.30
C ALA A 287 35.58 22.26 15.79
N LEU A 288 35.03 23.15 16.61
CA LEU A 288 35.78 24.23 17.25
C LEU A 288 36.83 23.65 18.21
N ALA A 289 36.44 22.74 19.11
CA ALA A 289 37.36 22.08 20.03
C ALA A 289 38.51 21.36 19.29
N ALA A 290 38.22 20.66 18.19
CA ALA A 290 39.24 20.03 17.35
C ALA A 290 40.19 21.06 16.70
N LYS A 291 39.67 22.21 16.25
CA LYS A 291 40.47 23.31 15.71
C LYS A 291 41.34 24.00 16.76
N PHE A 292 40.97 23.97 18.04
CA PHE A 292 41.77 24.57 19.12
C PHE A 292 42.65 23.55 19.87
N ALA A 293 42.50 22.24 19.60
CA ALA A 293 43.23 21.17 20.30
C ALA A 293 44.76 21.22 20.15
N HIS A 294 45.29 21.93 19.15
CA HIS A 294 46.72 22.08 18.88
C HIS A 294 47.30 23.42 19.33
N ILE A 295 46.46 24.32 19.85
CA ILE A 295 46.91 25.58 20.46
C ILE A 295 47.27 25.27 21.91
N LYS A 296 48.57 25.10 22.18
CA LYS A 296 49.08 25.16 23.55
C LYS A 296 48.93 26.59 24.05
N ASP A 297 48.45 26.75 25.28
CA ASP A 297 48.54 28.04 25.97
C ASP A 297 50.01 28.48 25.95
N ASP A 298 50.27 29.58 25.27
CA ASP A 298 51.59 30.17 25.20
C ASP A 298 51.79 30.96 26.51
N GLU A 299 52.44 30.33 27.49
CA GLU A 299 52.76 30.92 28.80
C GLU A 299 53.57 32.25 28.69
N SER A 300 54.03 32.62 27.48
CA SER A 300 54.72 33.89 27.21
C SER A 300 53.80 35.06 26.81
N LYS A 301 52.49 34.84 26.59
CA LYS A 301 51.56 35.94 26.30
C LYS A 301 51.24 36.75 27.55
N LYS A 302 51.83 37.95 27.66
CA LYS A 302 51.43 38.95 28.65
C LYS A 302 49.93 39.23 28.51
N ALA A 303 49.21 39.17 29.63
CA ALA A 303 47.83 39.60 29.73
C ALA A 303 47.70 41.03 29.17
N VAL A 304 46.78 41.21 28.22
CA VAL A 304 46.42 42.53 27.71
C VAL A 304 45.56 43.18 28.80
N GLU A 305 46.09 44.19 29.49
CA GLU A 305 45.28 45.05 30.35
C GLU A 305 44.30 45.84 29.46
N LEU A 306 43.02 45.78 29.81
CA LEU A 306 41.92 46.50 29.18
C LEU A 306 41.97 48.00 29.50
#